data_AF-A0A939G6X6-F1
#
_entry.id   AF-A0A939G6X6-F1
#
_cell.length_a   1.000
_cell.length_b   1.000
_cell.length_c   1.000
_cell.angle_alpha   90.00
_cell.angle_beta   90.00
_cell.angle_gamma   90.00
#
_symmetry.space_group_name_H-M   'P 1'
#
loop_
_entity.id
_entity.type
_entity.pdbx_description
1 polymer ?
#
loop_
_entity_poly.entity_id
_entity_poly.type
_entity_poly.pdbx_seq_one_letter_code
_entity_poly.pdbx_strand_id
1 'polypeptide(L)'
;MWEIQPWDNDVAADWFSSIMDKSKLAVLVRKTLTLAVGETIDPEHSPKLRSAAYFLLHLGYVYVWPIEKLDDDLTLAIQALKVVLADQDYCYSTEMTNQVKTEIRLLEDRLNKYKINN
;
A
#
# COMPACT_ATOMS: atom_id res chain seq x y z
N MET A 1 -15.17 -16.87 -16.63
CA MET A 1 -16.24 -16.79 -15.63
C MET A 1 -15.78 -15.76 -14.62
N TRP A 2 -16.61 -14.78 -14.25
CA TRP A 2 -16.23 -13.81 -13.21
C TRP A 2 -16.43 -14.52 -11.86
N GLU A 3 -15.40 -14.59 -11.00
CA GLU A 3 -15.57 -15.10 -9.64
C GLU A 3 -15.85 -13.94 -8.67
N ILE A 4 -15.51 -14.06 -7.39
CA ILE A 4 -15.91 -13.10 -6.35
C ILE A 4 -15.11 -11.79 -6.46
N GLN A 5 -13.82 -11.87 -6.77
CA GLN A 5 -12.96 -10.71 -6.93
C GLN A 5 -12.82 -10.31 -8.42
N PRO A 6 -12.61 -9.01 -8.70
CA PRO A 6 -12.47 -8.52 -10.07
C PRO A 6 -11.31 -9.12 -10.88
N TRP A 7 -10.31 -9.68 -10.21
CA TRP A 7 -9.09 -10.27 -10.80
C TRP A 7 -9.08 -11.81 -10.76
N ASP A 8 -10.13 -12.47 -10.30
CA ASP A 8 -10.16 -13.94 -10.16
C ASP A 8 -10.25 -14.70 -11.51
N ASN A 9 -10.23 -13.99 -12.65
CA ASN A 9 -10.10 -14.61 -13.96
C ASN A 9 -8.88 -14.03 -14.68
N ASP A 10 -8.17 -14.90 -15.40
CA ASP A 10 -6.90 -14.58 -16.07
C ASP A 10 -6.99 -13.34 -16.96
N VAL A 11 -8.07 -13.22 -17.74
CA VAL A 11 -8.27 -12.08 -18.66
C VAL A 11 -8.36 -10.75 -17.90
N ALA A 12 -8.99 -10.74 -16.73
CA ALA A 12 -9.06 -9.53 -15.91
C ALA A 12 -7.75 -9.27 -15.15
N ALA A 13 -7.08 -10.31 -14.63
CA ALA A 13 -5.76 -10.19 -14.02
C ALA A 13 -4.73 -9.59 -15.01
N ASP A 14 -4.72 -10.08 -16.25
CA ASP A 14 -3.89 -9.55 -17.34
C ASP A 14 -4.19 -8.08 -17.64
N TRP A 15 -5.47 -7.69 -17.59
CA TRP A 15 -5.87 -6.30 -17.78
C TRP A 15 -5.36 -5.39 -16.65
N PHE A 16 -5.44 -5.84 -15.39
CA PHE A 16 -4.86 -5.11 -14.25
C PHE A 16 -3.33 -5.00 -14.36
N SER A 17 -2.66 -6.08 -14.73
CA SER A 17 -1.22 -6.08 -15.00
C SER A 17 -0.85 -5.05 -16.08
N SER A 18 -1.62 -5.01 -17.19
CA SER A 18 -1.44 -4.02 -18.26
C SER A 18 -1.58 -2.57 -17.78
N ILE A 19 -2.48 -2.30 -16.85
CA ILE A 19 -2.66 -0.96 -16.26
C ILE A 19 -1.43 -0.58 -15.43
N MET A 20 -0.95 -1.47 -14.57
CA MET A 20 0.22 -1.19 -13.73
C MET A 20 1.46 -0.89 -14.60
N ASP A 21 1.66 -1.69 -15.65
CA ASP A 21 2.78 -1.56 -16.56
C ASP A 21 2.77 -0.23 -17.33
N LYS A 22 1.60 0.19 -17.82
CA LYS A 22 1.45 1.43 -18.61
C LYS A 22 1.45 2.69 -17.76
N SER A 23 0.79 2.66 -16.60
CA SER A 23 0.65 3.82 -15.73
C SER A 23 1.90 4.13 -14.91
N LYS A 24 2.78 3.13 -14.69
CA LYS A 24 3.89 3.19 -13.72
C LYS A 24 3.41 3.53 -12.30
N LEU A 25 2.15 3.20 -11.98
CA LEU A 25 1.55 3.48 -10.68
C LEU A 25 2.36 2.87 -9.53
N ALA A 26 2.73 1.59 -9.63
CA ALA A 26 3.53 0.91 -8.60
C ALA A 26 4.88 1.60 -8.37
N VAL A 27 5.53 2.08 -9.43
CA VAL A 27 6.81 2.82 -9.34
C VAL A 27 6.62 4.15 -8.61
N LEU A 28 5.57 4.91 -8.94
CA LEU A 28 5.26 6.19 -8.29
C LEU A 28 4.92 5.99 -6.81
N VAL A 29 4.11 4.97 -6.50
CA VAL A 29 3.73 4.62 -5.14
C VAL A 29 4.97 4.24 -4.33
N ARG A 30 5.80 3.31 -4.82
CA ARG A 30 7.05 2.93 -4.13
C ARG A 30 7.97 4.11 -3.90
N LYS A 31 8.19 4.96 -4.92
CA LYS A 31 9.01 6.18 -4.79
C LYS A 31 8.49 7.09 -3.67
N THR A 32 7.17 7.24 -3.57
CA THR A 32 6.53 8.05 -2.52
C THR A 32 6.71 7.40 -1.15
N LEU A 33 6.51 6.09 -1.03
CA LEU A 33 6.67 5.36 0.24
C LEU A 33 8.12 5.42 0.77
N THR A 34 9.12 5.46 -0.11
CA THR A 34 10.53 5.62 0.28
C THR A 34 10.81 6.93 1.02
N LEU A 35 9.93 7.96 0.92
CA LEU A 35 10.06 9.18 1.72
C LEU A 35 10.00 8.89 3.23
N ALA A 36 9.38 7.78 3.65
CA ALA A 36 9.31 7.35 5.05
C ALA A 36 10.63 6.76 5.59
N VAL A 37 11.61 6.47 4.73
CA VAL A 37 12.91 5.87 5.11
C VAL A 37 13.96 6.96 5.45
N GLY A 38 13.67 8.23 5.16
CA GLY A 38 14.58 9.35 5.45
C GLY A 38 14.69 9.69 6.93
N GLU A 39 15.80 10.34 7.31
CA GLU A 39 16.07 10.76 8.70
C GLU A 39 15.18 11.93 9.17
N THR A 40 14.58 12.67 8.24
CA THR A 40 13.73 13.83 8.52
C THR A 40 12.39 13.69 7.79
N ILE A 41 11.31 13.61 8.56
CA ILE A 41 9.96 13.55 8.02
C ILE A 41 9.44 14.99 7.94
N ASP A 42 9.32 15.50 6.72
CA ASP A 42 8.59 16.73 6.44
C ASP A 42 7.09 16.50 6.75
N PRO A 43 6.43 17.36 7.54
CA PRO A 43 4.99 17.28 7.79
C PRO A 43 4.14 17.19 6.51
N GLU A 44 4.61 17.76 5.39
CA GLU A 44 3.93 17.65 4.09
C GLU A 44 3.99 16.25 3.47
N HIS A 45 4.80 15.34 4.02
CA HIS A 45 4.88 13.96 3.56
C HIS A 45 3.72 13.10 4.06
N SER A 46 3.16 13.36 5.24
CA SER A 46 2.12 12.50 5.82
C SER A 46 0.90 12.29 4.90
N PRO A 47 0.33 13.33 4.26
CA PRO A 47 -0.73 13.13 3.27
C PRO A 47 -0.29 12.26 2.09
N LYS A 48 0.91 12.50 1.53
CA LYS A 48 1.45 11.77 0.37
C LYS A 48 1.71 10.30 0.70
N LEU A 49 2.31 10.03 1.86
CA LEU A 49 2.61 8.69 2.36
C LEU A 49 1.33 7.87 2.55
N ARG A 50 0.31 8.45 3.19
CA ARG A 50 -0.97 7.77 3.37
C ARG A 50 -1.69 7.53 2.04
N SER A 51 -1.68 8.49 1.12
CA SER A 51 -2.23 8.30 -0.23
C SER A 51 -1.53 7.18 -0.99
N ALA A 52 -0.21 7.08 -0.89
CA ALA A 52 0.54 5.99 -1.51
C ALA A 52 0.19 4.63 -0.89
N ALA A 53 0.11 4.54 0.44
CA ALA A 53 -0.30 3.32 1.14
C ALA A 53 -1.75 2.89 0.80
N TYR A 54 -2.64 3.85 0.54
CA TYR A 54 -4.02 3.58 0.12
C TYR A 54 -4.12 2.72 -1.15
N PHE A 55 -3.20 2.89 -2.11
CA PHE A 55 -3.14 2.04 -3.28
C PHE A 55 -2.82 0.59 -2.92
N LEU A 56 -1.89 0.34 -2.00
CA LEU A 56 -1.59 -1.02 -1.56
C LEU A 56 -2.73 -1.64 -0.75
N LEU A 57 -3.50 -0.83 -0.01
CA LEU A 57 -4.70 -1.30 0.69
C LEU A 57 -5.74 -1.89 -0.28
N HIS A 58 -5.90 -1.28 -1.46
CA HIS A 58 -6.98 -1.62 -2.40
C HIS A 58 -6.52 -2.45 -3.60
N LEU A 59 -5.26 -2.34 -4.01
CA LEU A 59 -4.70 -2.95 -5.21
C LEU A 59 -3.50 -3.85 -4.93
N GLY A 60 -3.01 -3.90 -3.69
CA GLY A 60 -1.83 -4.69 -3.29
C GLY A 60 -2.07 -6.21 -3.25
N TYR A 61 -2.72 -6.76 -4.26
CA TYR A 61 -2.97 -8.19 -4.41
C TYR A 61 -2.03 -8.80 -5.44
N VAL A 62 -1.60 -10.05 -5.25
CA VAL A 62 -0.66 -10.74 -6.18
C VAL A 62 -1.12 -10.77 -7.64
N TYR A 63 -2.42 -10.75 -7.90
CA TYR A 63 -2.98 -10.75 -9.26
C TYR A 63 -3.18 -9.35 -9.87
N VAL A 64 -2.91 -8.29 -9.10
CA VAL A 64 -3.14 -6.89 -9.49
C VAL A 64 -1.86 -6.07 -9.42
N TRP A 65 -1.10 -6.21 -8.33
CA TRP A 65 0.15 -5.52 -8.10
C TRP A 65 1.34 -6.33 -8.63
N PRO A 66 2.42 -5.68 -9.10
CA PRO A 66 3.63 -6.40 -9.50
C PRO A 66 4.20 -7.31 -8.39
N ILE A 67 4.19 -8.63 -8.64
CA ILE A 67 4.48 -9.67 -7.63
C ILE A 67 5.90 -9.56 -7.09
N GLU A 68 6.89 -9.33 -7.96
CA GLU A 68 8.34 -9.33 -7.63
C GLU A 68 8.72 -8.35 -6.51
N LYS A 69 7.83 -7.40 -6.21
CA LYS A 69 8.05 -6.28 -5.30
C LYS A 69 6.94 -6.13 -4.27
N LEU A 70 5.91 -6.97 -4.28
CA LEU A 70 4.73 -6.79 -3.44
C LEU A 70 5.06 -6.83 -1.94
N ASP A 71 5.85 -7.80 -1.48
CA ASP A 71 6.21 -7.91 -0.06
C ASP A 71 7.01 -6.69 0.43
N ASP A 72 7.95 -6.21 -0.39
CA ASP A 72 8.70 -4.99 -0.12
C ASP A 72 7.79 -3.77 -0.08
N ASP A 73 6.88 -3.63 -1.05
CA ASP A 73 5.96 -2.49 -1.17
C ASP A 73 4.95 -2.47 -0.01
N LEU A 74 4.44 -3.64 0.41
CA LEU A 74 3.61 -3.76 1.61
C LEU A 74 4.39 -3.37 2.87
N THR A 75 5.65 -3.80 2.99
CA THR A 75 6.52 -3.41 4.11
C THR A 75 6.76 -1.90 4.14
N LEU A 76 7.05 -1.29 3.00
CA LEU A 76 7.22 0.15 2.86
C LEU A 76 5.92 0.91 3.19
N ALA A 77 4.76 0.41 2.77
CA ALA A 77 3.47 1.01 3.09
C ALA A 77 3.16 0.97 4.60
N ILE A 78 3.48 -0.15 5.27
CA ILE A 78 3.36 -0.27 6.73
C ILE A 78 4.27 0.73 7.44
N GLN A 79 5.53 0.85 7.00
CA GLN A 79 6.48 1.81 7.56
C GLN A 79 6.02 3.25 7.34
N ALA A 80 5.53 3.58 6.14
CA ALA A 80 4.98 4.89 5.82
C ALA A 80 3.79 5.25 6.70
N LEU A 81 2.86 4.33 6.94
CA LEU A 81 1.73 4.58 7.84
C LEU A 81 2.17 4.69 9.31
N LYS A 82 3.23 4.00 9.74
CA LYS A 82 3.82 4.19 11.08
C LYS A 82 4.42 5.59 11.24
N VAL A 83 5.02 6.13 10.18
CA VAL A 83 5.46 7.54 10.12
C VAL A 83 4.26 8.49 10.22
N VAL A 84 3.22 8.27 9.41
CA VAL A 84 1.97 9.08 9.46
C VAL A 84 1.33 9.04 10.84
N LEU A 85 1.34 7.88 11.51
CA LEU A 85 0.79 7.70 12.85
C LEU A 85 1.56 8.48 13.92
N ALA A 86 2.86 8.73 13.71
CA ALA A 86 3.70 9.49 14.62
C ALA A 86 3.58 11.02 14.42
N ASP A 87 3.05 11.46 13.28
CA ASP A 87 2.77 12.86 13.00
C ASP A 87 1.49 13.30 13.73
N GLN A 88 1.65 14.06 14.82
CA GLN A 88 0.54 14.51 15.65
C GLN A 88 -0.30 15.61 15.00
N ASP A 89 0.28 16.40 14.09
CA ASP A 89 -0.45 17.44 13.38
C ASP A 89 -1.37 16.82 12.32
N TYR A 90 -0.93 15.73 11.69
CA TYR A 90 -1.76 14.93 10.80
C TYR A 90 -2.77 14.05 11.57
N CYS A 91 -2.32 13.33 12.59
CA CYS A 91 -3.15 12.46 13.45
C CYS A 91 -3.76 13.23 14.64
N TYR A 92 -4.32 14.41 14.39
CA TYR A 92 -4.84 15.32 15.42
C TYR A 92 -6.09 14.80 16.16
N SER A 93 -6.75 13.74 15.66
CA SER A 93 -7.95 13.17 16.26
C SER A 93 -7.82 11.67 16.54
N THR A 94 -8.55 11.20 17.56
CA THR A 94 -8.65 9.77 17.90
C THR A 94 -9.20 8.96 16.73
N GLU A 95 -10.15 9.51 15.97
CA GLU A 95 -10.72 8.86 14.78
C GLU A 95 -9.67 8.65 13.70
N MET A 96 -8.92 9.70 13.35
CA MET A 96 -7.84 9.63 12.35
C MET A 96 -6.76 8.63 12.78
N THR A 97 -6.34 8.70 14.04
CA THR A 97 -5.36 7.77 14.63
C THR A 97 -5.83 6.32 14.53
N ASN A 98 -7.10 6.04 14.85
CA ASN A 98 -7.66 4.69 14.79
C ASN A 98 -7.80 4.19 13.34
N GLN A 99 -8.11 5.09 12.41
CA GLN A 99 -8.17 4.75 10.99
C GLN A 99 -6.79 4.32 10.47
N VAL A 100 -5.74 5.11 10.73
CA VAL A 100 -4.36 4.77 10.32
C VAL A 100 -3.89 3.45 10.96
N LYS A 101 -4.22 3.20 12.23
CA LYS A 101 -3.95 1.90 12.88
C LYS A 101 -4.65 0.73 12.21
N THR A 102 -5.90 0.92 11.77
CA THR A 102 -6.65 -0.09 11.05
C THR A 102 -6.02 -0.37 9.68
N GLU A 103 -5.64 0.69 8.96
CA GLU A 103 -4.93 0.60 7.69
C GLU A 103 -3.61 -0.18 7.83
N ILE A 104 -2.81 0.09 8.87
CA ILE A 104 -1.59 -0.67 9.19
C ILE A 104 -1.91 -2.15 9.38
N ARG A 105 -2.91 -2.47 10.20
CA ARG A 105 -3.27 -3.87 10.50
C ARG A 105 -3.69 -4.63 9.25
N LEU A 106 -4.49 -4.00 8.37
CA LEU A 106 -4.92 -4.63 7.12
C LEU A 106 -3.75 -4.96 6.20
N LEU A 107 -2.74 -4.08 6.12
CA LEU A 107 -1.52 -4.35 5.35
C LEU A 107 -0.66 -5.42 6.00
N GLU A 108 -0.53 -5.43 7.32
CA GLU A 108 0.19 -6.46 8.08
C GLU A 108 -0.45 -7.84 7.88
N ASP A 109 -1.78 -7.95 8.00
CA ASP A 109 -2.53 -9.18 7.74
C ASP A 109 -2.31 -9.67 6.30
N ARG A 110 -2.28 -8.75 5.33
CA ARG A 110 -2.03 -9.07 3.93
C ARG A 110 -0.60 -9.57 3.70
N LEU A 111 0.41 -8.88 4.23
CA LEU A 111 1.81 -9.29 4.13
C LEU A 111 2.03 -10.67 4.74
N ASN A 112 1.44 -10.93 5.92
CA ASN A 112 1.52 -12.24 6.58
C ASN A 112 0.88 -13.34 5.73
N LYS A 113 -0.27 -13.06 5.10
CA LYS A 113 -0.91 -14.00 4.18
C LYS A 113 0.01 -14.40 3.03
N TYR A 114 0.78 -13.48 2.45
CA TYR A 114 1.68 -13.80 1.33
C TYR A 114 2.96 -14.49 1.78
N LYS A 115 3.52 -14.11 2.93
CA LYS A 115 4.69 -14.81 3.51
C LYS A 115 4.44 -16.26 3.89
N ILE A 116 3.21 -16.65 4.23
CA ILE A 116 2.86 -18.03 4.57
C ILE A 116 2.73 -18.91 3.30
N ASN A 117 2.46 -18.30 2.15
CA ASN A 117 2.19 -19.01 0.89
C ASN A 117 3.39 -19.07 -0.08
N ASN A 118 4.55 -18.54 0.33
CA ASN A 118 5.83 -18.58 -0.38
C ASN A 118 6.86 -19.38 0.42
#